data_AF-A0A6I3GP27-F1
#
_entry.id   AF-A0A6I3GP27-F1
#
_cell.length_a   1.000
_cell.length_b   1.000
_cell.length_c   1.000
_cell.angle_alpha   90.00
_cell.angle_beta   90.00
_cell.angle_gamma   90.00
#
_symmetry.space_group_name_H-M   'P 1'
#
loop_
_entity.id
_entity.type
_entity.pdbx_description
1 polymer ?
#
loop_
_entity_poly.entity_id
_entity_poly.type
_entity_poly.pdbx_seq_one_letter_code
_entity_poly.pdbx_strand_id
1 'polypeptide(L)' 'ARTIDGDLGILTGHTPLFGVLVDGVVSITSVDGSTTDFNVSGGFVSVSNNRVSILTETVNK' A
#
# COMPACT_ATOMS: atom_id res chain seq x y z
N ALA A 1 -1.99 -4.23 2.89
CA ALA A 1 -0.52 -4.02 2.82
C ALA A 1 0.07 -4.28 4.20
N ARG A 2 1.34 -4.67 4.32
CA ARG A 2 1.97 -4.92 5.63
C ARG A 2 3.00 -3.84 5.98
N THR A 3 2.90 -3.32 7.19
CA THR A 3 3.80 -2.33 7.79
C THR A 3 4.49 -2.94 9.01
N ILE A 4 5.48 -2.24 9.58
CA ILE A 4 6.13 -2.66 10.84
C ILE A 4 5.13 -2.83 12.01
N ASP A 5 4.04 -2.05 11.98
CA ASP A 5 3.02 -2.02 13.04
C ASP A 5 1.90 -3.04 12.79
N GLY A 6 1.98 -3.81 11.70
CA GLY A 6 1.01 -4.83 11.32
C GLY A 6 0.36 -4.58 9.97
N ASP A 7 -0.80 -5.21 9.76
CA ASP A 7 -1.53 -5.14 8.49
C ASP A 7 -2.33 -3.84 8.40
N LEU A 8 -2.16 -3.13 7.28
CA LEU A 8 -2.77 -1.84 6.97
C LEU A 8 -3.73 -1.95 5.78
N GLY A 9 -4.97 -1.51 6.00
CA GLY A 9 -5.99 -1.30 4.98
C GLY A 9 -6.32 0.18 4.83
N ILE A 10 -6.33 0.70 3.60
CA ILE A 10 -6.61 2.10 3.31
C ILE A 10 -7.87 2.16 2.44
N LEU A 11 -8.94 2.76 2.98
CA LEU A 11 -10.17 3.05 2.24
C LEU A 11 -10.19 4.51 1.77
N THR A 12 -11.18 4.85 0.97
CA THR A 12 -11.45 6.21 0.51
C THR A 12 -11.62 7.17 1.69
N GLY A 13 -11.02 8.35 1.60
CA GLY A 13 -11.12 9.37 2.67
C GLY A 13 -10.30 9.07 3.92
N HIS A 14 -9.39 8.10 3.89
CA HIS A 14 -8.49 7.82 5.01
C HIS A 14 -7.67 9.06 5.39
N THR A 15 -7.52 9.28 6.69
CA THR A 15 -6.70 10.35 7.27
C THR A 15 -5.27 10.32 6.71
N PRO A 16 -4.60 11.46 6.52
CA PRO A 16 -3.20 11.47 6.08
C PRO A 16 -2.32 10.57 6.94
N LEU A 17 -1.49 9.75 6.28
CA LEU A 17 -0.66 8.74 6.91
C LEU A 17 0.67 8.63 6.15
N PHE A 18 1.76 8.43 6.88
CA PHE A 18 3.05 8.07 6.32
C PHE A 18 3.60 6.89 7.12
N GLY A 19 4.02 5.84 6.41
CA GLY A 19 4.46 4.60 7.04
C GLY A 19 5.54 3.89 6.25
N VAL A 20 6.30 3.06 6.97
CA VAL A 20 7.32 2.18 6.39
C VAL A 20 6.68 0.83 6.07
N LEU A 21 6.88 0.36 4.83
CA LEU A 21 6.46 -0.95 4.39
C LEU A 21 7.57 -1.97 4.68
N VAL A 22 7.15 -3.16 5.07
CA VAL A 22 8.03 -4.34 5.16
C VAL A 22 7.70 -5.29 4.01
N ASP A 23 8.57 -6.26 3.80
CA ASP A 23 8.39 -7.28 2.77
C ASP A 23 7.03 -7.97 2.90
N GLY A 24 6.32 -8.06 1.77
CA GLY A 24 5.00 -8.68 1.74
C GLY A 24 4.21 -8.38 0.48
N VAL A 25 2.93 -8.68 0.55
CA VAL A 25 1.99 -8.48 -0.57
C VAL A 25 1.17 -7.21 -0.34
N VAL A 26 1.14 -6.35 -1.35
CA VAL A 26 0.20 -5.23 -1.44
C VAL A 26 -0.89 -5.61 -2.43
N SER A 27 -2.12 -5.59 -1.94
CA SER A 27 -3.31 -5.86 -2.76
C SER A 27 -4.04 -4.55 -3.03
N ILE A 28 -4.37 -4.30 -4.30
CA ILE A 28 -5.10 -3.11 -4.75
C ILE A 28 -6.39 -3.56 -5.43
N THR A 29 -7.53 -3.16 -4.87
CA THR A 29 -8.84 -3.37 -5.49
C THR A 29 -9.21 -2.14 -6.32
N SER A 30 -9.37 -2.35 -7.62
CA SER A 30 -9.82 -1.35 -8.58
C SER A 30 -11.33 -1.10 -8.46
N VAL A 31 -11.77 0.02 -9.02
CA VAL A 31 -13.19 0.43 -9.01
C VAL A 31 -14.12 -0.57 -9.72
N ASP A 32 -13.58 -1.40 -10.60
CA ASP A 32 -14.30 -2.47 -11.30
C ASP A 32 -14.40 -3.77 -10.49
N GLY A 33 -13.85 -3.79 -9.27
CA GLY A 33 -13.80 -4.96 -8.40
C GLY A 33 -12.66 -5.93 -8.70
N SER A 34 -11.82 -5.65 -9.71
CA SER A 34 -10.61 -6.44 -9.95
C SER A 34 -9.57 -6.17 -8.86
N THR A 35 -8.87 -7.22 -8.44
CA THR A 35 -7.80 -7.12 -7.46
C THR A 35 -6.47 -7.43 -8.12
N THR A 36 -5.48 -6.58 -7.92
CA THR A 36 -4.10 -6.81 -8.35
C THR A 36 -3.19 -6.86 -7.14
N ASP A 37 -2.43 -7.95 -7.05
CA ASP A 37 -1.45 -8.15 -6.00
C ASP A 37 -0.04 -7.82 -6.50
N PHE A 38 0.76 -7.22 -5.63
CA PHE A 38 2.15 -6.85 -5.89
C PHE A 38 3.02 -7.36 -4.75
N ASN A 39 4.08 -8.11 -5.10
CA ASN A 39 5.10 -8.48 -4.13
C ASN A 39 6.08 -7.33 -4.00
N VAL A 40 6.15 -6.74 -2.81
CA VAL A 40 7.01 -5.61 -2.50
C VAL A 40 8.08 -6.02 -1.49
N SER A 41 9.31 -5.59 -1.75
CA SER A 41 10.45 -5.73 -0.83
C SER A 41 10.75 -4.38 -0.21
N GLY A 42 10.19 -4.14 0.98
CA GLY A 42 10.30 -2.88 1.71
C GLY A 42 9.75 -1.63 0.99
N GLY A 43 9.86 -0.49 1.66
CA GLY A 43 9.58 0.82 1.08
C GLY A 43 8.79 1.76 1.99
N PHE A 44 8.04 2.66 1.37
CA PHE A 44 7.23 3.67 2.05
C PHE A 44 5.83 3.75 1.45
N VAL A 45 4.84 4.01 2.30
CA VAL A 45 3.48 4.37 1.90
C VAL A 45 3.14 5.76 2.42
N SER A 46 2.53 6.57 1.56
CA SER A 46 2.04 7.91 1.88
C SER A 46 0.59 8.04 1.43
N VAL A 47 -0.24 8.56 2.32
CA VAL A 47 -1.64 8.91 2.07
C VAL A 47 -1.79 10.40 2.32
N SER A 48 -2.21 11.14 1.29
CA SER A 48 -2.52 12.57 1.41
C SER A 48 -3.50 12.97 0.31
N ASN A 49 -4.37 13.93 0.59
CA ASN A 49 -5.31 14.48 -0.41
C ASN A 49 -6.11 13.40 -1.17
N ASN A 50 -6.57 12.36 -0.45
CA ASN A 50 -7.26 11.19 -1.01
C ASN A 50 -6.46 10.45 -2.11
N ARG A 51 -5.13 10.51 -2.03
CA ARG A 51 -4.21 9.82 -2.92
C ARG A 51 -3.27 8.95 -2.08
N VAL A 52 -3.10 7.71 -2.53
CA VAL A 52 -2.14 6.76 -1.96
C VAL A 52 -0.94 6.66 -2.91
N SER A 53 0.26 6.82 -2.36
CA SER A 53 1.53 6.66 -3.06
C SER A 53 2.38 5.63 -2.34
N ILE A 54 2.84 4.64 -3.10
CA ILE A 54 3.70 3.56 -2.61
C ILE A 54 5.02 3.66 -3.37
N LEU A 55 6.12 3.76 -2.64
CA LEU A 55 7.48 3.76 -3.16
C LEU A 55 8.19 2.51 -2.62
N THR A 56 8.69 1.66 -3.50
CA THR A 56 9.32 0.37 -3.14
C THR A 56 10.67 0.27 -3.85
N GLU A 57 11.59 -0.50 -3.25
CA GLU A 57 12.91 -0.72 -3.84
C GLU A 57 12.84 -1.69 -5.03
N THR A 58 12.02 -2.72 -4.91
CA THR A 58 11.73 -3.67 -6.00
C THR A 58 10.28 -4.09 -5.91
N VAL A 59 9.66 -4.29 -7.06
CA VAL A 59 8.30 -4.82 -7.17
C VAL A 59 8.28 -5.92 -8.22
N ASN A 60 7.73 -7.07 -7.85
CA ASN A 60 7.46 -8.16 -8.77
C ASN A 60 5.95 -8.40 -8.82
N LYS A 61 5.42 -8.47 -10.04
CA LYS A 61 4.00 -8.66 -10.32
C LYS A 61 3.66 -10.14 -10.39
#